data_AF-A0A2K8KW68-F1
#
_entry.id   AF-A0A2K8KW68-F1
#
_cell.length_a   1.000
_cell.length_b   1.000
_cell.length_c   1.000
_cell.angle_alpha   90.00
_cell.angle_beta   90.00
_cell.angle_gamma   90.00
#
_symmetry.space_group_name_H-M   'P 1'
#
loop_
_entity.id
_entity.type
_entity.pdbx_description
1 polymer ?
#
loop_
_entity_poly.entity_id
_entity_poly.type
_entity_poly.pdbx_seq_one_letter_code
_entity_poly.pdbx_strand_id
1 'polypeptide(L)' 'MSHLLPSLRHNHSTSVERRSLEDLHEMIEVAAYFLAEKRGFEGECRLHDWLEAEKMICRTYGEGQC' A
#
# COMPACT_ATOMS: atom_id res chain seq x y z
N MET A 1 43.55 19.78 18.01
CA MET A 1 42.95 19.00 16.89
C MET A 1 41.68 18.38 17.41
N SER A 2 40.57 19.09 17.21
CA SER A 2 39.27 18.74 17.79
C SER A 2 38.40 18.16 16.68
N HIS A 3 38.45 16.86 16.46
CA HIS A 3 37.53 16.20 15.55
C HIS A 3 36.27 15.80 16.34
N LEU A 4 35.32 16.72 16.36
CA LEU A 4 33.92 16.45 16.70
C LEU A 4 33.30 15.61 15.59
N LEU A 5 32.81 14.42 15.92
CA LEU A 5 31.56 13.93 15.35
C LEU A 5 30.48 14.18 16.42
N PRO A 6 29.28 14.59 16.04
CA PRO A 6 28.22 13.59 16.06
C PRO A 6 27.08 13.80 15.04
N SER A 7 26.31 12.72 14.89
CA SER A 7 24.86 12.72 14.63
C SER A 7 24.37 12.73 13.18
N LEU A 8 23.93 11.53 12.78
CA LEU A 8 22.53 11.24 12.43
C LEU A 8 21.74 12.39 11.78
N ARG A 9 21.50 12.25 10.48
CA ARG A 9 20.13 12.34 9.98
C ARG A 9 20.02 11.55 8.69
N HIS A 10 19.44 10.36 8.80
CA HIS A 10 18.81 9.71 7.67
C HIS A 10 17.80 10.70 7.10
N ASN A 11 18.14 11.29 5.95
CA ASN A 11 17.16 11.98 5.12
C ASN A 11 16.28 10.89 4.49
N HIS A 12 15.44 10.22 5.29
CA HIS A 12 14.28 9.51 4.76
C HIS A 12 13.33 10.60 4.30
N SER A 13 13.45 10.92 3.01
CA SER A 13 12.55 11.80 2.29
C SER A 13 11.18 11.14 2.28
N THR A 14 10.35 11.46 3.28
CA THR A 14 8.98 10.97 3.47
C THR A 14 8.01 11.31 2.33
N SER A 15 8.49 11.90 1.24
CA SER A 15 7.71 12.28 0.06
C SER A 15 7.67 11.19 -1.02
N VAL A 16 8.68 10.31 -1.07
CA VAL A 16 8.73 9.20 -2.04
C VAL A 16 7.88 8.01 -1.58
N GLU A 17 7.86 7.71 -0.28
CA GLU A 17 7.04 6.66 0.33
C GLU A 17 5.54 7.01 0.44
N ARG A 18 5.19 8.31 0.51
CA ARG A 18 3.78 8.72 0.58
C ARG A 18 3.03 8.49 -0.73
N ARG A 19 3.67 8.79 -1.87
CA ARG A 19 3.12 8.45 -3.19
C ARG A 19 2.85 6.96 -3.31
N SER A 20 3.77 6.10 -2.86
CA SER A 20 3.55 4.66 -2.97
C SER A 20 2.36 4.16 -2.14
N LEU A 21 2.08 4.74 -0.96
CA LEU A 21 0.95 4.29 -0.14
C LEU A 21 -0.41 4.75 -0.67
N GLU A 22 -0.48 5.99 -1.14
CA GLU A 22 -1.68 6.55 -1.76
C GLU A 22 -2.00 5.79 -3.06
N ASP A 23 -0.99 5.53 -3.89
CA ASP A 23 -1.12 4.76 -5.13
C ASP A 23 -1.57 3.31 -4.84
N LEU A 24 -1.01 2.66 -3.82
CA LEU A 24 -1.42 1.31 -3.42
C LEU A 24 -2.85 1.27 -2.90
N HIS A 25 -3.26 2.27 -2.11
CA HIS A 25 -4.63 2.35 -1.59
C HIS A 25 -5.64 2.47 -2.72
N GLU A 26 -5.41 3.38 -3.69
CA GLU A 26 -6.26 3.54 -4.86
C GLU A 26 -6.36 2.24 -5.66
N MET A 27 -5.24 1.54 -5.83
CA MET A 27 -5.24 0.26 -6.53
C MET A 27 -6.05 -0.81 -5.79
N ILE A 28 -5.91 -0.91 -4.46
CA ILE A 28 -6.67 -1.87 -3.63
C ILE A 28 -8.16 -1.55 -3.70
N GLU A 29 -8.53 -0.27 -3.60
CA GLU A 29 -9.91 0.18 -3.70
C GLU A 29 -10.53 -0.20 -5.06
N VAL A 30 -9.83 0.09 -6.15
CA VAL A 30 -10.28 -0.24 -7.52
C VAL A 30 -10.40 -1.76 -7.70
N ALA A 31 -9.44 -2.53 -7.22
CA ALA A 31 -9.50 -3.99 -7.30
C ALA A 31 -10.66 -4.57 -6.45
N ALA A 32 -10.90 -4.04 -5.25
CA ALA A 32 -12.01 -4.45 -4.39
C ALA A 32 -13.36 -4.13 -5.03
N TYR A 33 -13.47 -2.98 -5.71
CA TYR A 33 -14.66 -2.62 -6.49
C TYR A 33 -14.94 -3.65 -7.60
N PHE A 34 -13.93 -4.04 -8.39
CA PHE A 34 -14.11 -5.05 -9.44
C PHE A 34 -14.46 -6.43 -8.89
N LEU A 35 -13.91 -6.81 -7.73
CA LEU A 35 -14.28 -8.06 -7.05
C LEU A 35 -15.75 -8.05 -6.61
N ALA A 36 -16.20 -6.95 -6.03
CA ALA A 36 -17.58 -6.76 -5.64
C ALA A 36 -18.50 -6.75 -6.89
N GLU A 37 -18.12 -6.06 -7.97
CA GLU A 37 -18.85 -6.03 -9.24
C GLU A 37 -19.02 -7.43 -9.83
N LYS A 38 -17.93 -8.21 -9.89
CA LYS A 38 -17.94 -9.59 -10.41
C LYS A 38 -18.89 -10.51 -9.63
N ARG A 39 -19.10 -10.22 -8.35
CA ARG A 39 -20.05 -10.93 -7.48
C ARG A 39 -21.48 -10.36 -7.54
N GLY A 40 -21.68 -9.19 -8.14
CA GLY A 40 -22.97 -8.50 -8.18
C GLY A 40 -23.26 -7.67 -6.93
N PHE A 41 -22.23 -7.19 -6.24
CA PHE A 41 -22.30 -6.28 -5.09
C PHE A 41 -23.16 -6.79 -3.92
N GLU A 42 -23.06 -8.07 -3.53
CA GLU A 42 -23.76 -8.52 -2.32
C GLU A 42 -23.26 -7.74 -1.07
N GLY A 43 -24.14 -7.50 -0.12
CA GLY A 43 -23.92 -6.49 0.94
C GLY A 43 -22.85 -6.80 2.00
N GLU A 44 -22.35 -8.03 2.10
CA GLU A 44 -21.61 -8.49 3.29
C GLU A 44 -20.14 -8.87 3.06
N CYS A 45 -19.61 -8.73 1.84
CA CYS A 45 -18.23 -9.13 1.57
C CYS A 45 -17.29 -7.97 1.25
N ARG A 46 -17.67 -6.71 1.54
CA ARG A 46 -16.78 -5.54 1.34
C ARG A 46 -15.39 -5.75 1.93
N LEU A 47 -15.31 -6.24 3.18
CA LEU A 47 -14.03 -6.51 3.83
C LEU A 47 -13.27 -7.66 3.16
N HIS A 48 -13.97 -8.71 2.74
CA HIS A 48 -13.37 -9.83 2.04
C HIS A 48 -12.83 -9.41 0.66
N ASP A 49 -13.59 -8.62 -0.09
CA ASP A 49 -13.21 -8.07 -1.39
C ASP A 49 -11.98 -7.16 -1.25
N TRP A 50 -11.91 -6.38 -0.15
CA TRP A 50 -10.73 -5.57 0.19
C TRP A 50 -9.49 -6.42 0.48
N LEU A 51 -9.60 -7.43 1.34
CA LEU A 51 -8.47 -8.30 1.71
C LEU A 51 -7.95 -9.11 0.52
N GLU A 52 -8.85 -9.59 -0.34
CA GLU A 52 -8.47 -10.30 -1.54
C GLU A 52 -7.78 -9.37 -2.55
N ALA A 53 -8.27 -8.13 -2.71
CA ALA A 53 -7.61 -7.10 -3.52
C ALA A 53 -6.20 -6.75 -3.02
N GLU A 54 -6.05 -6.54 -1.71
CA GLU A 54 -4.76 -6.30 -1.06
C GLU A 54 -3.78 -7.43 -1.36
N LYS A 55 -4.20 -8.69 -1.16
CA LYS A 55 -3.39 -9.87 -1.46
C LYS A 55 -3.01 -9.96 -2.94
N MET A 56 -3.92 -9.63 -3.86
CA MET A 56 -3.63 -9.61 -5.30
C MET A 56 -2.53 -8.60 -5.62
N ILE A 57 -2.65 -7.38 -5.12
CA ILE A 57 -1.69 -6.30 -5.36
C ILE A 57 -0.34 -6.62 -4.72
N CYS A 58 -0.32 -7.05 -3.45
CA CYS A 58 0.90 -7.53 -2.80
C CYS A 58 1.65 -8.58 -3.63
N ARG A 59 0.92 -9.54 -4.22
CA ARG A 59 1.50 -10.59 -5.04
C ARG A 59 2.04 -10.07 -6.38
N THR A 60 1.39 -9.06 -6.97
CA THR A 60 1.81 -8.47 -8.23
C THR A 60 3.02 -7.55 -8.08
N TYR A 61 3.15 -6.84 -6.96
CA TYR A 61 4.20 -5.83 -6.75
C TYR A 61 5.36 -6.29 -5.85
N GLY A 62 5.25 -7.47 -5.20
CA GLY A 62 6.35 -8.14 -4.51
C GLY A 62 6.47 -7.75 -3.03
N GLU A 63 6.94 -8.71 -2.22
CA GLU A 63 7.08 -8.63 -0.76
C GLU A 63 7.85 -7.38 -0.32
N GLY A 64 7.20 -6.47 0.41
CA GLY A 64 7.84 -5.31 1.06
C GLY A 64 7.18 -3.95 0.82
N GLN A 65 6.12 -3.86 0.01
CA GLN A 65 5.37 -2.61 -0.23
C GLN A 65 3.94 -2.64 0.31
N CYS A 66 3.55 -3.78 0.87
CA CYS A 66 2.48 -3.97 1.82
C CYS A 66 3.09 -4.70 3.04
#